data_AF-Q8NJ47-F1
#
_entry.id   AF-Q8NJ47-F1
#
_cell.length_a   1.000
_cell.length_b   1.000
_cell.length_c   1.000
_cell.angle_alpha   90.00
_cell.angle_beta   90.00
_cell.angle_gamma   90.00
#
_symmetry.space_group_name_H-M   'P 1'
#
loop_
_entity.id
_entity.type
_entity.pdbx_description
1 polymer ?
#
loop_
_entity_poly.entity_id
_entity_poly.type
_entity_poly.pdbx_seq_one_letter_code
_entity_poly.pdbx_strand_id
1 'polypeptide(L)'
;AFSYVAVASGSKRHNMAKIYSGFYDYGAHSTIPLERQQRVPMMCVVKCGTPDEMVKSKPGNRGKRDSQIILMSFLQKVMFDERMTELEFEMFNGLWKVTGISPDFYEVVLMVDADTKVFPDSLTHMVSAMVKDPEIMGLCGETKIANKRASWVSAIQVFEYFISHHLSKSFESVFGGVTCLPGCFCMYRIKAPKGGQNYWVPILANPDVVEHYSENVVDTLHKKNLLLLGEDRYLSTLMLRTFPKRKQVFVPQAVCKTTVPETFSVLLSQRRRWINSTVHNLMELVLVRDLCGTFCFSMQFVVAIELIGTLVLPAAIAFTFYVGKSKFQSFHLNRILTRLLVIISIVRSRHKYTSGLLALILGLPAVLIVLTAHRWSYVVWMSIYLLSLPIWNFVLPVYAFWKFDDFSWGDTRKTAGEKTKKAGIEYEGEFDSSKITMKRWGEFEKERRMRSQAGWSSGYGGSKETGGAWSAQQGYEDQYCDM
;
A
#
# COMPACT_ATOMS: atom_id res chain seq x y z
N ALA A 1 -27.63 -1.58 -5.19
CA ALA A 1 -26.21 -1.20 -5.38
C ALA A 1 -26.20 0.30 -5.60
N PHE A 2 -25.22 1.00 -5.06
CA PHE A 2 -25.18 2.46 -5.01
C PHE A 2 -24.06 2.97 -5.91
N SER A 3 -24.35 4.03 -6.65
CA SER A 3 -23.41 4.63 -7.61
C SER A 3 -22.33 5.45 -6.88
N TYR A 4 -21.10 5.39 -7.40
CA TYR A 4 -19.99 6.22 -6.94
C TYR A 4 -19.03 6.56 -8.08
N VAL A 5 -18.19 7.57 -7.84
CA VAL A 5 -17.14 7.99 -8.78
C VAL A 5 -15.88 7.16 -8.50
N ALA A 6 -15.52 6.29 -9.43
CA ALA A 6 -14.37 5.41 -9.32
C ALA A 6 -13.09 6.04 -9.92
N VAL A 7 -11.95 5.55 -9.44
CA VAL A 7 -10.63 5.91 -9.95
C VAL A 7 -10.34 5.13 -11.25
N ALA A 8 -10.91 5.62 -12.35
CA ALA A 8 -10.86 5.00 -13.68
C ALA A 8 -10.91 6.06 -14.80
N SER A 9 -10.94 5.63 -16.06
CA SER A 9 -11.05 6.51 -17.23
C SER A 9 -12.33 6.21 -18.02
N GLY A 10 -12.82 7.21 -18.76
CA GLY A 10 -14.04 7.07 -19.59
C GLY A 10 -15.27 6.67 -18.78
N SER A 11 -16.14 5.86 -19.40
CA SER A 11 -17.38 5.36 -18.78
C SER A 11 -17.13 4.54 -17.51
N LYS A 12 -15.97 3.88 -17.39
CA LYS A 12 -15.60 3.06 -16.22
C LYS A 12 -15.44 3.88 -14.93
N ARG A 13 -15.45 5.22 -15.01
CA ARG A 13 -15.52 6.15 -13.87
C ARG A 13 -16.85 6.07 -13.12
N HIS A 14 -17.93 5.69 -13.78
CA HIS A 14 -19.14 5.29 -13.09
C HIS A 14 -18.99 3.84 -12.65
N ASN A 15 -19.09 3.61 -11.35
CA ASN A 15 -19.10 2.26 -10.78
C ASN A 15 -20.20 2.18 -9.71
N MET A 16 -20.56 0.97 -9.33
CA MET A 16 -21.53 0.73 -8.27
C MET A 16 -20.97 -0.24 -7.25
N ALA A 17 -21.37 -0.06 -5.99
CA ALA A 17 -21.02 -0.99 -4.91
C ALA A 17 -22.24 -1.32 -4.05
N LYS A 18 -22.21 -2.48 -3.41
CA LYS A 18 -23.16 -2.88 -2.36
C LYS A 18 -22.50 -2.72 -1.00
N ILE A 19 -23.26 -2.28 -0.01
CA ILE A 19 -22.80 -2.11 1.36
C ILE A 19 -23.55 -3.09 2.25
N TYR A 20 -22.80 -3.79 3.09
CA TYR A 20 -23.31 -4.67 4.12
C TYR A 20 -22.69 -4.26 5.44
N SER A 21 -23.51 -3.90 6.42
CA SER A 21 -23.06 -3.51 7.75
C SER A 21 -23.66 -4.45 8.79
N GLY A 22 -22.84 -4.91 9.73
CA GLY A 22 -23.25 -5.86 10.75
C GLY A 22 -22.11 -6.19 11.71
N PHE A 23 -22.15 -7.37 12.32
CA PHE A 23 -21.08 -7.85 13.19
C PHE A 23 -20.33 -8.99 12.53
N TYR A 24 -19.05 -9.12 12.84
CA TYR A 24 -18.25 -10.24 12.38
C TYR A 24 -18.85 -11.55 12.88
N ASP A 25 -19.17 -12.44 11.93
CA ASP A 25 -19.62 -13.79 12.23
C ASP A 25 -18.42 -14.73 12.24
N TYR A 26 -18.11 -15.29 13.41
CA TYR A 26 -17.03 -16.25 13.59
C TYR A 26 -17.33 -17.59 12.92
N GLY A 27 -18.59 -17.89 12.63
CA GLY A 27 -19.06 -19.13 12.04
C GLY A 27 -19.04 -20.34 13.00
N ALA A 28 -19.78 -21.39 12.64
CA ALA A 28 -19.92 -22.60 13.46
C ALA A 28 -18.61 -23.39 13.67
N HIS A 29 -17.63 -23.18 12.78
CA HIS A 29 -16.34 -23.89 12.80
C HIS A 29 -15.17 -22.96 13.17
N SER A 30 -15.44 -21.87 13.89
CA SER A 30 -14.39 -20.93 14.29
C SER A 30 -13.31 -21.63 15.12
N THR A 31 -12.05 -21.33 14.83
CA THR A 31 -10.92 -21.74 15.69
C THR A 31 -10.81 -20.85 16.93
N ILE A 32 -11.61 -19.79 17.03
CA ILE A 32 -11.62 -18.86 18.17
C ILE A 32 -12.63 -19.36 19.21
N PRO A 33 -12.20 -19.66 20.45
CA PRO A 33 -13.10 -20.09 21.52
C PRO A 33 -14.21 -19.07 21.78
N LEU A 34 -15.41 -19.54 22.14
CA LEU A 34 -16.59 -18.68 22.37
C LEU A 34 -16.30 -17.57 23.38
N GLU A 35 -15.54 -17.86 24.46
CA GLU A 35 -15.16 -16.85 25.45
C GLU A 35 -14.25 -15.74 24.93
N ARG A 36 -13.62 -15.92 23.76
CA ARG A 36 -12.76 -14.93 23.08
C ARG A 36 -13.43 -14.27 21.88
N GLN A 37 -14.64 -14.68 21.51
CA GLN A 37 -15.37 -14.08 20.41
C GLN A 37 -15.92 -12.72 20.86
N GLN A 38 -15.40 -11.66 20.24
CA GLN A 38 -15.81 -10.29 20.54
C GLN A 38 -16.80 -9.81 19.49
N ARG A 39 -17.73 -8.95 19.89
CA ARG A 39 -18.65 -8.32 18.95
C ARG A 39 -17.90 -7.26 18.14
N VAL A 40 -17.37 -7.63 16.98
CA VAL A 40 -16.60 -6.75 16.09
C VAL A 40 -17.53 -6.13 15.04
N PRO A 41 -17.75 -4.81 15.04
CA PRO A 41 -18.45 -4.11 13.96
C PRO A 41 -17.75 -4.32 12.61
N MET A 42 -18.52 -4.64 11.58
CA MET A 42 -18.02 -4.84 10.23
C MET A 42 -18.84 -4.06 9.21
N MET A 43 -18.13 -3.47 8.25
CA MET A 43 -18.71 -2.96 7.01
C MET A 43 -17.98 -3.59 5.83
N CYS A 44 -18.74 -4.25 4.95
CA CYS A 44 -18.25 -4.80 3.71
C CYS A 44 -18.76 -3.96 2.53
N VAL A 45 -17.83 -3.42 1.75
CA VAL A 45 -18.12 -2.70 0.50
C VAL A 45 -17.76 -3.59 -0.68
N VAL A 46 -18.76 -4.07 -1.40
CA VAL A 46 -18.60 -4.97 -2.55
C VAL A 46 -18.77 -4.19 -3.83
N LYS A 47 -17.66 -3.86 -4.49
CA LYS A 47 -17.67 -3.24 -5.83
C LYS A 47 -18.24 -4.24 -6.82
N CYS A 48 -19.36 -3.87 -7.44
CA CYS A 48 -20.07 -4.77 -8.35
C CYS A 48 -20.03 -4.31 -9.79
N GLY A 49 -19.74 -3.05 -10.13
CA GLY A 49 -19.83 -2.60 -11.53
C GLY A 49 -21.23 -2.08 -11.86
N THR A 50 -21.35 -1.38 -12.98
CA THR A 50 -22.64 -1.01 -13.54
C THR A 50 -23.37 -2.27 -14.07
N PRO A 51 -24.70 -2.20 -14.34
CA PRO A 51 -25.43 -3.29 -14.97
C PRO A 51 -24.78 -3.79 -16.27
N ASP A 52 -24.17 -2.88 -17.04
CA ASP A 52 -23.49 -3.19 -18.30
C ASP A 52 -22.21 -4.02 -18.10
N GLU A 53 -21.57 -3.92 -16.93
CA GLU A 53 -20.37 -4.68 -16.61
C GLU A 53 -20.66 -6.09 -16.10
N MET A 54 -21.90 -6.44 -15.76
CA MET A 54 -22.26 -7.71 -15.10
C MET A 54 -21.83 -8.96 -15.88
N VAL A 55 -21.76 -8.85 -17.22
CA VAL A 55 -21.34 -9.93 -18.12
C VAL A 55 -19.82 -10.08 -18.21
N LYS A 56 -19.05 -9.09 -17.71
CA LYS A 56 -17.58 -9.14 -17.71
C LYS A 56 -17.08 -10.02 -16.55
N SER A 57 -15.93 -10.65 -16.75
CA SER A 57 -15.36 -11.59 -15.75
C SER A 57 -15.00 -10.98 -14.38
N LYS A 58 -14.82 -9.66 -14.28
CA LYS A 58 -14.45 -8.94 -13.03
C LYS A 58 -15.19 -7.61 -12.92
N PRO A 59 -16.52 -7.66 -12.77
CA PRO A 59 -17.34 -6.46 -12.85
C PRO A 59 -17.03 -5.52 -11.68
N GLY A 60 -16.86 -4.23 -11.97
CA GLY A 60 -16.56 -3.22 -10.94
C GLY A 60 -15.17 -3.25 -10.33
N ASN A 61 -14.26 -4.14 -10.77
CA ASN A 61 -12.90 -4.13 -10.26
C ASN A 61 -12.13 -2.91 -10.79
N ARG A 62 -11.62 -2.08 -9.88
CA ARG A 62 -10.79 -0.88 -10.14
C ARG A 62 -9.48 -0.87 -9.34
N GLY A 63 -9.13 -2.01 -8.72
CA GLY A 63 -7.88 -2.18 -7.96
C GLY A 63 -7.91 -1.66 -6.52
N LYS A 64 -6.74 -1.72 -5.87
CA LYS A 64 -6.52 -1.36 -4.47
C LYS A 64 -6.74 0.13 -4.23
N ARG A 65 -6.10 1.00 -5.03
CA ARG A 65 -6.18 2.46 -4.93
C ARG A 65 -7.61 3.00 -4.93
N ASP A 66 -8.47 2.48 -5.81
CA ASP A 66 -9.90 2.83 -5.83
C ASP A 66 -10.59 2.53 -4.49
N SER A 67 -10.29 1.37 -3.88
CA SER A 67 -10.83 1.01 -2.56
C SER A 67 -10.32 1.94 -1.45
N GLN A 68 -9.06 2.34 -1.51
CA GLN A 68 -8.50 3.34 -0.58
C GLN A 68 -9.18 4.71 -0.76
N ILE A 69 -9.40 5.14 -2.00
CA ILE A 69 -10.06 6.41 -2.31
C ILE A 69 -11.53 6.43 -1.88
N ILE A 70 -12.27 5.32 -1.98
CA ILE A 70 -13.64 5.22 -1.44
C ILE A 70 -13.64 5.61 0.05
N LEU A 71 -12.70 5.07 0.84
CA LEU A 71 -12.60 5.39 2.26
C LEU A 71 -12.09 6.81 2.51
N MET A 72 -11.03 7.23 1.81
CA MET A 72 -10.41 8.54 2.03
C MET A 72 -11.34 9.69 1.63
N SER A 73 -12.01 9.59 0.48
CA SER A 73 -12.99 10.58 0.02
C SER A 73 -14.22 10.62 0.92
N PHE A 74 -14.69 9.46 1.39
CA PHE A 74 -15.77 9.39 2.38
C PHE A 74 -15.39 10.16 3.66
N LEU A 75 -14.22 9.89 4.24
CA LEU A 75 -13.77 10.55 5.48
C LEU A 75 -13.55 12.06 5.29
N GLN A 76 -13.01 12.48 4.14
CA GLN A 76 -12.91 13.90 3.79
C GLN A 76 -14.29 14.54 3.78
N LYS A 77 -15.23 13.98 3.01
CA LYS A 77 -16.57 14.57 2.85
C LYS A 77 -17.33 14.64 4.15
N VAL A 78 -17.19 13.64 5.01
CA VAL A 78 -17.77 13.67 6.36
C VAL A 78 -17.17 14.80 7.20
N MET A 79 -15.84 14.97 7.16
CA MET A 79 -15.16 15.97 7.98
C MET A 79 -15.45 17.42 7.56
N PHE A 80 -15.67 17.66 6.27
CA PHE A 80 -15.93 18.98 5.70
C PHE A 80 -17.41 19.26 5.41
N ASP A 81 -18.32 18.34 5.78
CA ASP A 81 -19.74 18.37 5.38
C ASP A 81 -19.90 18.64 3.87
N GLU A 82 -19.19 17.90 3.03
CA GLU A 82 -19.27 18.06 1.57
C GLU A 82 -20.42 17.22 0.97
N ARG A 83 -20.71 17.48 -0.31
CA ARG A 83 -21.63 16.64 -1.06
C ARG A 83 -21.04 15.24 -1.23
N MET A 84 -21.84 14.24 -0.89
CA MET A 84 -21.47 12.83 -0.95
C MET A 84 -22.34 12.07 -1.95
N THR A 85 -21.84 10.93 -2.39
CA THR A 85 -22.55 9.96 -3.22
C THR A 85 -23.56 9.18 -2.40
N GLU A 86 -24.49 8.49 -3.07
CA GLU A 86 -25.40 7.55 -2.41
C GLU A 86 -24.65 6.42 -1.69
N LEU A 87 -23.52 5.96 -2.26
CA LEU A 87 -22.65 4.97 -1.61
C LEU A 87 -22.12 5.48 -0.27
N GLU A 88 -21.58 6.70 -0.27
CA GLU A 88 -21.00 7.32 0.93
C GLU A 88 -22.06 7.62 2.00
N PHE A 89 -23.27 8.00 1.59
CA PHE A 89 -24.41 8.16 2.50
C PHE A 89 -24.77 6.83 3.19
N GLU A 90 -24.82 5.73 2.44
CA GLU A 90 -25.09 4.40 3.00
C GLU A 90 -23.92 3.87 3.85
N MET A 91 -22.68 4.25 3.54
CA MET A 91 -21.52 3.99 4.41
C MET A 91 -21.65 4.75 5.74
N PHE A 92 -22.05 6.02 5.71
CA PHE A 92 -22.29 6.79 6.91
C PHE A 92 -23.34 6.11 7.80
N ASN A 93 -24.50 5.80 7.23
CA ASN A 93 -25.60 5.18 7.95
C ASN A 93 -25.26 3.78 8.45
N GLY A 94 -24.53 2.99 7.66
CA GLY A 94 -24.10 1.66 8.05
C GLY A 94 -23.14 1.67 9.24
N LEU A 95 -22.17 2.59 9.24
CA LEU A 95 -21.25 2.77 10.38
C LEU A 95 -22.02 3.22 11.62
N TRP A 96 -22.81 4.29 11.50
CA TRP A 96 -23.61 4.82 12.61
C TRP A 96 -24.52 3.74 13.22
N LYS A 97 -25.25 2.98 12.40
CA LYS A 97 -26.18 1.95 12.89
C LYS A 97 -25.49 0.82 13.65
N VAL A 98 -24.28 0.44 13.25
CA VAL A 98 -23.59 -0.72 13.85
C VAL A 98 -22.77 -0.30 15.07
N THR A 99 -22.11 0.87 15.03
CA THR A 99 -21.21 1.32 16.09
C THR A 99 -21.83 2.32 17.04
N GLY A 100 -22.88 3.04 16.63
CA GLY A 100 -23.41 4.21 17.35
C GLY A 100 -22.47 5.42 17.32
N ILE A 101 -21.38 5.35 16.56
CA ILE A 101 -20.33 6.38 16.50
C ILE A 101 -20.35 7.00 15.12
N SER A 102 -20.48 8.32 15.08
CA SER A 102 -20.43 9.07 13.84
C SER A 102 -19.04 8.96 13.19
N PRO A 103 -18.93 8.80 11.86
CA PRO A 103 -17.64 8.57 11.19
C PRO A 103 -16.59 9.67 11.36
N ASP A 104 -16.98 10.89 11.71
CA ASP A 104 -16.07 11.99 12.00
C ASP A 104 -15.26 11.76 13.28
N PHE A 105 -15.68 10.88 14.20
CA PHE A 105 -14.96 10.57 15.44
C PHE A 105 -13.74 9.66 15.24
N TYR A 106 -13.60 8.99 14.09
CA TYR A 106 -12.44 8.12 13.85
C TYR A 106 -11.17 8.94 13.61
N GLU A 107 -10.10 8.61 14.34
CA GLU A 107 -8.83 9.36 14.30
C GLU A 107 -7.71 8.64 13.54
N VAL A 108 -7.78 7.31 13.46
CA VAL A 108 -6.74 6.46 12.85
C VAL A 108 -7.38 5.37 12.02
N VAL A 109 -6.67 4.94 10.98
CA VAL A 109 -7.04 3.80 10.13
C VAL A 109 -5.87 2.86 9.99
N LEU A 110 -6.11 1.56 10.23
CA LEU A 110 -5.16 0.50 9.94
C LEU A 110 -5.47 -0.10 8.56
N MET A 111 -4.46 -0.16 7.69
CA MET A 111 -4.50 -0.85 6.41
C MET A 111 -3.74 -2.17 6.52
N VAL A 112 -4.41 -3.27 6.15
CA VAL A 112 -3.87 -4.62 6.19
C VAL A 112 -4.21 -5.35 4.89
N ASP A 113 -3.24 -6.02 4.28
CA ASP A 113 -3.51 -6.88 3.13
C ASP A 113 -4.24 -8.17 3.57
N ALA A 114 -5.08 -8.74 2.70
CA ALA A 114 -5.93 -9.88 3.04
C ALA A 114 -5.16 -11.17 3.40
N ASP A 115 -3.90 -11.27 2.98
CA ASP A 115 -2.99 -12.40 3.25
C ASP A 115 -2.06 -12.15 4.46
N THR A 116 -2.28 -11.06 5.19
CA THR A 116 -1.45 -10.66 6.33
C THR A 116 -2.10 -11.01 7.67
N LYS A 117 -1.34 -11.71 8.52
CA LYS A 117 -1.72 -12.10 9.87
C LYS A 117 -1.05 -11.19 10.89
N VAL A 118 -1.85 -10.42 11.62
CA VAL A 118 -1.37 -9.46 12.64
C VAL A 118 -1.21 -10.15 13.99
N PHE A 119 -0.16 -9.84 14.75
CA PHE A 119 0.01 -10.39 16.10
C PHE A 119 -0.94 -9.69 17.10
N PRO A 120 -1.42 -10.40 18.14
CA PRO A 120 -2.47 -9.88 19.02
C PRO A 120 -2.20 -8.52 19.67
N ASP A 121 -0.94 -8.24 20.03
CA ASP A 121 -0.52 -7.01 20.71
C ASP A 121 -0.16 -5.86 19.74
N SER A 122 -0.11 -6.14 18.44
CA SER A 122 0.47 -5.19 17.48
C SER A 122 -0.41 -3.97 17.23
N LEU A 123 -1.73 -4.14 17.26
CA LEU A 123 -2.66 -3.01 17.17
C LEU A 123 -2.48 -2.07 18.38
N THR A 124 -2.30 -2.62 19.58
CA THR A 124 -2.08 -1.84 20.81
C THR A 124 -0.80 -1.01 20.72
N HIS A 125 0.32 -1.59 20.25
CA HIS A 125 1.58 -0.86 20.07
C HIS A 125 1.44 0.28 19.05
N MET A 126 0.76 0.04 17.94
CA MET A 126 0.53 1.04 16.89
C MET A 126 -0.34 2.21 17.39
N VAL A 127 -1.48 1.90 18.03
CA VAL A 127 -2.36 2.93 18.60
C VAL A 127 -1.64 3.71 19.70
N SER A 128 -0.89 3.03 20.58
CA SER A 128 -0.10 3.68 21.63
C SER A 128 0.89 4.69 21.06
N ALA A 129 1.59 4.34 19.98
CA ALA A 129 2.50 5.26 19.29
C ALA A 129 1.76 6.49 18.72
N MET A 130 0.60 6.30 18.07
CA MET A 130 -0.22 7.40 17.57
C MET A 130 -0.73 8.30 18.71
N VAL A 131 -1.20 7.74 19.81
CA VAL A 131 -1.71 8.54 20.94
C VAL A 131 -0.58 9.34 21.59
N LYS A 132 0.60 8.73 21.76
CA LYS A 132 1.75 9.37 22.41
C LYS A 132 2.29 10.57 21.63
N ASP A 133 2.21 10.55 20.30
CA ASP A 133 2.80 11.57 19.46
C ASP A 133 1.85 12.03 18.34
N PRO A 134 1.18 13.19 18.52
CA PRO A 134 0.28 13.77 17.54
C PRO A 134 0.92 14.16 16.20
N GLU A 135 2.26 14.29 16.13
CA GLU A 135 2.99 14.62 14.89
C GLU A 135 3.21 13.39 14.00
N ILE A 136 3.00 12.18 14.53
CA ILE A 136 3.00 10.97 13.70
C ILE A 136 1.76 10.97 12.82
N MET A 137 1.98 11.07 11.50
CA MET A 137 0.93 11.00 10.49
C MET A 137 0.71 9.59 9.94
N GLY A 138 1.71 8.73 10.06
CA GLY A 138 1.63 7.34 9.65
C GLY A 138 2.70 6.49 10.30
N LEU A 139 2.47 5.20 10.42
CA LEU A 139 3.47 4.26 10.94
C LEU A 139 3.29 2.88 10.31
N CYS A 140 4.34 2.06 10.40
CA CYS A 140 4.28 0.65 10.04
C CYS A 140 4.95 -0.23 11.09
N GLY A 141 4.56 -1.50 11.09
CA GLY A 141 5.14 -2.53 11.94
C GLY A 141 6.13 -3.42 11.18
N GLU A 142 6.81 -4.29 11.92
CA GLU A 142 7.70 -5.31 11.36
C GLU A 142 6.90 -6.36 10.58
N THR A 143 7.19 -6.47 9.27
CA THR A 143 6.59 -7.48 8.41
C THR A 143 7.49 -8.72 8.32
N LYS A 144 7.03 -9.84 8.88
CA LYS A 144 7.74 -11.13 8.83
C LYS A 144 7.16 -12.05 7.75
N ILE A 145 7.98 -12.96 7.26
CA ILE A 145 7.53 -14.02 6.34
C ILE A 145 6.94 -15.20 7.13
N ALA A 146 5.75 -15.65 6.74
CA ALA A 146 5.09 -16.83 7.29
C ALA A 146 5.66 -18.14 6.72
N ASN A 147 5.79 -18.23 5.39
CA ASN A 147 6.15 -19.44 4.64
C ASN A 147 7.65 -19.54 4.33
N LYS A 148 8.53 -19.24 5.30
CA LYS A 148 9.99 -19.14 5.13
C LYS A 148 10.66 -20.36 4.47
N ARG A 149 10.12 -21.56 4.75
CA ARG A 149 10.67 -22.86 4.35
C ARG A 149 9.83 -23.58 3.28
N ALA A 150 8.83 -22.91 2.69
CA ALA A 150 7.95 -23.54 1.73
C ALA A 150 8.68 -23.90 0.42
N SER A 151 9.61 -23.06 -0.03
CA SER A 151 10.45 -23.33 -1.19
C SER A 151 11.82 -22.65 -1.11
N TRP A 152 12.71 -22.98 -2.03
CA TRP A 152 13.98 -22.23 -2.17
C TRP A 152 13.73 -20.75 -2.51
N VAL A 153 12.62 -20.45 -3.20
CA VAL A 153 12.22 -19.08 -3.56
C VAL A 153 11.77 -18.31 -2.31
N SER A 154 11.00 -18.93 -1.41
CA SER A 154 10.65 -18.29 -0.14
C SER A 154 11.88 -18.11 0.76
N ALA A 155 12.83 -19.05 0.70
CA ALA A 155 14.04 -19.03 1.53
C ALA A 155 14.97 -17.85 1.21
N ILE A 156 15.20 -17.54 -0.07
CA ILE A 156 16.07 -16.42 -0.46
C ILE A 156 15.52 -15.05 -0.07
N GLN A 157 14.20 -14.95 0.20
CA GLN A 157 13.51 -13.71 0.55
C GLN A 157 13.60 -13.38 2.05
N VAL A 158 13.90 -14.34 2.92
CA VAL A 158 13.82 -14.16 4.38
C VAL A 158 14.73 -13.04 4.87
N PHE A 159 15.99 -13.06 4.44
CA PHE A 159 16.95 -12.06 4.87
C PHE A 159 16.75 -10.72 4.14
N GLU A 160 16.32 -10.76 2.87
CA GLU A 160 15.99 -9.56 2.12
C GLU A 160 14.85 -8.78 2.79
N TYR A 161 13.76 -9.46 3.19
CA TYR A 161 12.67 -8.84 3.96
C TYR A 161 13.16 -8.28 5.30
N PHE A 162 14.08 -8.97 5.98
CA PHE A 162 14.66 -8.44 7.21
C PHE A 162 15.46 -7.15 6.97
N ILE A 163 16.24 -7.08 5.90
CA ILE A 163 16.94 -5.85 5.50
C ILE A 163 15.91 -4.75 5.18
N SER A 164 14.98 -5.00 4.27
CA SER A 164 14.11 -3.95 3.70
C SER A 164 12.95 -3.52 4.59
N HIS A 165 12.35 -4.44 5.36
CA HIS A 165 11.16 -4.18 6.20
C HIS A 165 11.47 -4.06 7.69
N HIS A 166 12.70 -4.32 8.14
CA HIS A 166 13.10 -4.13 9.52
C HIS A 166 14.30 -3.18 9.64
N LEU A 167 15.47 -3.54 9.10
CA LEU A 167 16.69 -2.75 9.29
C LEU A 167 16.60 -1.36 8.62
N SER A 168 16.25 -1.31 7.34
CA SER A 168 16.10 -0.04 6.62
C SER A 168 15.02 0.83 7.24
N LYS A 169 13.87 0.26 7.63
CA LYS A 169 12.78 1.03 8.26
C LYS A 169 13.16 1.55 9.65
N SER A 170 13.88 0.75 10.42
CA SER A 170 14.44 1.20 11.71
C SER A 170 15.42 2.33 11.52
N PHE A 171 16.32 2.21 10.53
CA PHE A 171 17.28 3.25 10.18
C PHE A 171 16.57 4.54 9.76
N GLU A 172 15.66 4.49 8.79
CA GLU A 172 14.88 5.67 8.36
C GLU A 172 14.13 6.33 9.52
N SER A 173 13.50 5.54 10.38
CA SER A 173 12.74 6.05 11.52
C SER A 173 13.62 6.76 12.55
N VAL A 174 14.89 6.33 12.72
CA VAL A 174 15.86 7.01 13.61
C VAL A 174 16.37 8.31 12.98
N PHE A 175 16.53 8.35 11.66
CA PHE A 175 17.05 9.52 10.93
C PHE A 175 16.01 10.60 10.63
N GLY A 176 14.75 10.38 11.06
CA GLY A 176 13.70 11.40 11.15
C GLY A 176 12.40 11.06 10.42
N GLY A 177 12.33 9.93 9.72
CA GLY A 177 11.06 9.45 9.18
C GLY A 177 11.19 8.36 8.13
N VAL A 178 10.27 7.39 8.19
CA VAL A 178 10.11 6.33 7.19
C VAL A 178 9.60 6.93 5.88
N THR A 179 10.30 6.67 4.78
CA THR A 179 9.98 7.26 3.47
C THR A 179 8.86 6.53 2.73
N CYS A 180 8.58 5.29 3.13
CA CYS A 180 7.57 4.43 2.54
C CYS A 180 7.00 3.49 3.58
N LEU A 181 5.69 3.58 3.81
CA LEU A 181 4.94 2.64 4.64
C LEU A 181 4.47 1.46 3.78
N PRO A 182 4.75 0.21 4.17
CA PRO A 182 4.28 -0.96 3.43
C PRO A 182 2.76 -1.08 3.50
N GLY A 183 2.09 -1.26 2.36
CA GLY A 183 0.64 -1.37 2.31
C GLY A 183 0.04 -2.61 2.96
N CYS A 184 0.86 -3.60 3.34
CA CYS A 184 0.40 -4.83 3.98
C CYS A 184 0.12 -4.67 5.48
N PHE A 185 0.77 -3.70 6.15
CA PHE A 185 0.62 -3.49 7.59
C PHE A 185 1.10 -2.09 8.00
N CYS A 186 0.24 -1.11 7.79
CA CYS A 186 0.50 0.28 8.13
C CYS A 186 -0.74 0.96 8.72
N MET A 187 -0.52 1.96 9.56
CA MET A 187 -1.57 2.76 10.16
C MET A 187 -1.37 4.22 9.78
N TYR A 188 -2.43 4.90 9.39
CA TYR A 188 -2.45 6.32 9.07
C TYR A 188 -3.34 7.07 10.03
N ARG A 189 -2.96 8.32 10.31
CA ARG A 189 -3.80 9.26 11.03
C ARG A 189 -4.82 9.87 10.07
N ILE A 190 -6.09 9.79 10.40
CA ILE A 190 -7.19 10.42 9.64
C ILE A 190 -7.16 11.94 9.87
N LYS A 191 -7.08 12.33 11.14
CA LYS A 191 -7.01 13.72 11.61
C LYS A 191 -6.13 13.86 12.84
N ALA A 192 -5.51 15.02 13.00
CA ALA A 192 -4.68 15.36 14.14
C ALA A 192 -5.26 16.56 14.91
N PRO A 193 -5.16 16.59 16.24
CA PRO A 193 -5.51 17.79 16.99
C PRO A 193 -4.52 18.92 16.66
N LYS A 194 -5.00 20.16 16.60
CA LYS A 194 -4.16 21.36 16.39
C LYS A 194 -4.55 22.47 17.35
N GLY A 195 -3.74 22.70 18.37
CA GLY A 195 -3.92 23.82 19.31
C GLY A 195 -5.07 23.58 20.29
N GLY A 196 -5.90 24.61 20.51
CA GLY A 196 -6.97 24.63 21.53
C GLY A 196 -8.02 23.53 21.37
N GLN A 197 -8.97 23.49 22.33
CA GLN A 197 -10.03 22.49 22.34
C GLN A 197 -10.83 22.51 21.01
N ASN A 198 -11.10 21.32 20.48
CA ASN A 198 -11.93 21.04 19.29
C ASN A 198 -11.40 21.45 17.90
N TYR A 199 -10.13 21.84 17.76
CA TYR A 199 -9.54 22.06 16.43
C TYR A 199 -8.82 20.83 15.90
N TRP A 200 -9.26 20.36 14.73
CA TRP A 200 -8.69 19.19 14.04
C TRP A 200 -8.14 19.59 12.68
N VAL A 201 -7.03 18.97 12.30
CA VAL A 201 -6.43 19.07 10.97
C VAL A 201 -6.59 17.72 10.28
N PRO A 202 -7.21 17.67 9.10
CA PRO A 202 -7.24 16.44 8.30
C PRO A 202 -5.82 16.10 7.85
N ILE A 203 -5.47 14.82 7.99
CA ILE A 203 -4.17 14.28 7.62
C ILE A 203 -4.37 13.35 6.42
N LEU A 204 -4.83 12.12 6.62
CA LEU A 204 -5.20 11.25 5.50
C LEU A 204 -6.44 11.76 4.74
N ALA A 205 -7.38 12.39 5.46
CA ALA A 205 -8.61 12.97 4.89
C ALA A 205 -8.40 14.38 4.31
N ASN A 206 -7.15 14.80 4.09
CA ASN A 206 -6.84 16.12 3.57
C ASN A 206 -7.24 16.22 2.08
N PRO A 207 -7.94 17.29 1.65
CA PRO A 207 -8.40 17.41 0.27
C PRO A 207 -7.28 17.31 -0.77
N ASP A 208 -6.12 17.93 -0.52
CA ASP A 208 -4.98 17.89 -1.44
C ASP A 208 -4.43 16.46 -1.58
N VAL A 209 -4.39 15.71 -0.46
CA VAL A 209 -3.95 14.30 -0.46
C VAL A 209 -4.95 13.45 -1.24
N VAL A 210 -6.25 13.61 -1.00
CA VAL A 210 -7.29 12.84 -1.68
C VAL A 210 -7.32 13.16 -3.18
N GLU A 211 -7.27 14.43 -3.55
CA GLU A 211 -7.30 14.89 -4.95
C GLU A 211 -6.12 14.31 -5.74
N HIS A 212 -4.89 14.52 -5.28
CA HIS A 212 -3.69 13.99 -5.95
C HIS A 212 -3.66 12.46 -5.97
N TYR A 213 -4.14 11.80 -4.92
CA TYR A 213 -4.18 10.33 -4.89
C TYR A 213 -5.26 9.75 -5.82
N SER A 214 -6.33 10.51 -6.07
CA SER A 214 -7.44 10.18 -6.97
C SER A 214 -7.17 10.45 -8.46
N GLU A 215 -5.96 10.92 -8.82
CA GLU A 215 -5.54 11.23 -10.18
C GLU A 215 -5.87 10.09 -11.16
N ASN A 216 -6.67 10.43 -12.17
CA ASN A 216 -7.18 9.50 -13.18
C ASN A 216 -6.45 9.61 -14.51
N VAL A 217 -5.73 10.71 -14.76
CA VAL A 217 -5.02 10.95 -16.01
C VAL A 217 -3.61 10.39 -15.90
N VAL A 218 -3.49 9.11 -16.25
CA VAL A 218 -2.24 8.33 -16.15
C VAL A 218 -1.61 8.15 -17.53
N ASP A 219 -1.22 9.27 -18.13
CA ASP A 219 -0.72 9.40 -19.51
C ASP A 219 0.76 9.02 -19.66
N THR A 220 1.58 9.27 -18.65
CA THR A 220 3.03 9.00 -18.69
C THR A 220 3.41 7.65 -18.06
N LEU A 221 4.53 7.08 -18.51
CA LEU A 221 5.11 5.88 -17.90
C LEU A 221 5.42 6.08 -16.41
N HIS A 222 5.84 7.29 -16.04
CA HIS A 222 6.11 7.68 -14.67
C HIS A 222 4.85 7.62 -13.81
N LYS A 223 3.76 8.30 -14.22
CA LYS A 223 2.49 8.25 -13.51
C LYS A 223 1.92 6.82 -13.43
N LYS A 224 2.08 6.01 -14.48
CA LYS A 224 1.65 4.60 -14.45
C LYS A 224 2.36 3.80 -13.37
N ASN A 225 3.68 3.93 -13.26
CA ASN A 225 4.44 3.24 -12.22
C ASN A 225 4.09 3.72 -10.81
N LEU A 226 3.85 5.02 -10.61
CA LEU A 226 3.43 5.56 -9.32
C LEU A 226 2.02 5.09 -8.92
N LEU A 227 1.03 5.32 -9.79
CA LEU A 227 -0.38 5.23 -9.43
C LEU A 227 -0.97 3.82 -9.60
N LEU A 228 -0.36 2.97 -10.43
CA LEU A 228 -0.88 1.64 -10.73
C LEU A 228 -0.09 0.49 -10.12
N LEU A 229 1.19 0.71 -9.78
CA LEU A 229 2.11 -0.30 -9.26
C LEU A 229 2.66 0.05 -7.87
N GLY A 230 2.85 1.33 -7.57
CA GLY A 230 3.44 1.84 -6.34
C GLY A 230 2.49 2.66 -5.49
N GLU A 231 1.18 2.38 -5.52
CA GLU A 231 0.16 3.24 -4.92
C GLU A 231 0.38 3.48 -3.40
N ASP A 232 0.89 2.49 -2.66
CA ASP A 232 1.20 2.64 -1.23
C ASP A 232 2.44 3.54 -1.01
N ARG A 233 3.45 3.40 -1.87
CA ARG A 233 4.66 4.24 -1.87
C ARG A 233 4.31 5.69 -2.20
N TYR A 234 3.50 5.88 -3.23
CA TYR A 234 3.06 7.20 -3.66
C TYR A 234 2.25 7.91 -2.57
N LEU A 235 1.37 7.20 -1.86
CA LEU A 235 0.64 7.77 -0.72
C LEU A 235 1.59 8.27 0.38
N SER A 236 2.60 7.49 0.76
CA SER A 236 3.62 7.92 1.72
C SER A 236 4.38 9.18 1.26
N THR A 237 4.79 9.22 -0.01
CA THR A 237 5.49 10.37 -0.59
C THR A 237 4.60 11.62 -0.61
N LEU A 238 3.34 11.46 -1.01
CA LEU A 238 2.35 12.54 -1.02
C LEU A 238 2.13 13.11 0.38
N MET A 239 2.02 12.26 1.39
CA MET A 239 1.89 12.67 2.78
C MET A 239 3.11 13.44 3.30
N LEU A 240 4.34 13.00 2.97
CA LEU A 240 5.57 13.72 3.32
C LEU A 240 5.62 15.09 2.65
N ARG A 241 5.18 15.17 1.39
CA ARG A 241 5.13 16.42 0.63
C ARG A 241 4.11 17.41 1.18
N THR A 242 2.91 16.95 1.53
CA THR A 242 1.83 17.80 2.05
C THR A 242 2.10 18.23 3.50
N PHE A 243 2.73 17.38 4.31
CA PHE A 243 2.99 17.64 5.72
C PHE A 243 4.48 17.49 6.09
N PRO A 244 5.36 18.40 5.61
CA PRO A 244 6.81 18.28 5.81
C PRO A 244 7.26 18.35 7.28
N LYS A 245 6.41 18.92 8.16
CA LYS A 245 6.69 19.02 9.61
C LYS A 245 6.25 17.80 10.42
N ARG A 246 5.53 16.86 9.79
CA ARG A 246 5.04 15.62 10.41
C ARG A 246 5.94 14.46 10.02
N LYS A 247 5.82 13.35 10.75
CA LYS A 247 6.70 12.19 10.56
C LYS A 247 5.95 10.88 10.35
N GLN A 248 6.59 9.99 9.61
CA GLN A 248 6.20 8.60 9.49
C GLN A 248 7.21 7.74 10.26
N VAL A 249 6.77 6.75 11.04
CA VAL A 249 7.69 6.01 11.93
C VAL A 249 7.57 4.50 11.79
N PHE A 250 8.61 3.79 12.24
CA PHE A 250 8.62 2.33 12.33
C PHE A 250 8.43 1.89 13.79
N VAL A 251 7.46 1.02 14.05
CA VAL A 251 7.17 0.46 15.38
C VAL A 251 7.57 -1.02 15.40
N PRO A 252 8.79 -1.37 15.82
CA PRO A 252 9.31 -2.73 15.73
C PRO A 252 8.54 -3.76 16.58
N GLN A 253 7.85 -3.31 17.63
CA GLN A 253 7.03 -4.17 18.50
C GLN A 253 5.73 -4.60 17.82
N ALA A 254 5.22 -3.82 16.86
CA ALA A 254 4.05 -4.20 16.09
C ALA A 254 4.48 -5.15 14.98
N VAL A 255 4.06 -6.41 15.03
CA VAL A 255 4.53 -7.48 14.15
C VAL A 255 3.37 -8.08 13.36
N CYS A 256 3.58 -8.29 12.07
CA CYS A 256 2.70 -9.11 11.25
C CYS A 256 3.46 -10.22 10.51
N LYS A 257 2.71 -11.15 9.94
CA LYS A 257 3.21 -12.21 9.06
C LYS A 257 2.48 -12.18 7.73
N THR A 258 3.21 -12.05 6.64
CA THR A 258 2.69 -12.15 5.27
C THR A 258 3.23 -13.40 4.56
N THR A 259 2.60 -13.79 3.46
CA THR A 259 3.00 -14.93 2.63
C THR A 259 3.74 -14.43 1.41
N VAL A 260 4.96 -14.90 1.20
CA VAL A 260 5.78 -14.49 0.04
C VAL A 260 5.64 -15.46 -1.13
N PRO A 261 5.98 -15.05 -2.36
CA PRO A 261 5.96 -15.94 -3.52
C PRO A 261 6.76 -17.22 -3.30
N GLU A 262 6.15 -18.37 -3.61
CA GLU A 262 6.79 -19.69 -3.50
C GLU A 262 7.40 -20.15 -4.83
N THR A 263 6.99 -19.56 -5.95
CA THR A 263 7.50 -19.87 -7.29
C THR A 263 8.29 -18.69 -7.86
N PHE A 264 9.33 -18.99 -8.64
CA PHE A 264 10.26 -17.98 -9.13
C PHE A 264 9.59 -17.04 -10.15
N SER A 265 8.64 -17.53 -10.95
CA SER A 265 7.87 -16.70 -11.89
C SER A 265 7.02 -15.64 -11.18
N VAL A 266 6.39 -16.01 -10.05
CA VAL A 266 5.61 -15.07 -9.22
C VAL A 266 6.55 -14.07 -8.54
N LEU A 267 7.72 -14.52 -8.05
CA LEU A 267 8.75 -13.63 -7.51
C LEU A 267 9.22 -12.61 -8.55
N LEU A 268 9.51 -13.04 -9.78
CA LEU A 268 9.92 -12.15 -10.88
C LEU A 268 8.86 -11.09 -11.17
N SER A 269 7.58 -11.48 -11.24
CA SER A 269 6.47 -10.56 -11.47
C SER A 269 6.32 -9.55 -10.34
N GLN A 270 6.40 -10.00 -9.08
CA GLN A 270 6.35 -9.14 -7.91
C GLN A 270 7.52 -8.16 -7.88
N ARG A 271 8.74 -8.61 -8.14
CA ARG A 271 9.94 -7.77 -8.04
C ARG A 271 10.06 -6.79 -9.20
N ARG A 272 9.57 -7.13 -10.39
CA ARG A 272 9.36 -6.14 -11.46
C ARG A 272 8.47 -5.00 -10.99
N ARG A 273 7.30 -5.29 -10.39
CA ARG A 273 6.40 -4.27 -9.85
C ARG A 273 7.10 -3.39 -8.81
N TRP A 274 7.81 -4.00 -7.87
CA TRP A 274 8.46 -3.29 -6.77
C TRP A 274 9.65 -2.44 -7.23
N ILE A 275 10.52 -2.97 -8.09
CA ILE A 275 11.69 -2.24 -8.60
C ILE A 275 11.24 -1.06 -9.45
N ASN A 276 10.32 -1.27 -10.41
CA ASN A 276 9.86 -0.20 -11.29
C ASN A 276 9.18 0.93 -10.50
N SER A 277 8.28 0.59 -9.57
CA SER A 277 7.64 1.59 -8.71
C SER A 277 8.62 2.30 -7.77
N THR A 278 9.66 1.60 -7.29
CA THR A 278 10.70 2.20 -6.44
C THR A 278 11.47 3.28 -7.19
N VAL A 279 11.91 3.03 -8.43
CA VAL A 279 12.63 4.04 -9.24
C VAL A 279 11.80 5.32 -9.39
N HIS A 280 10.53 5.18 -9.76
CA HIS A 280 9.65 6.34 -9.96
C HIS A 280 9.28 7.04 -8.66
N ASN A 281 9.09 6.30 -7.56
CA ASN A 281 8.83 6.92 -6.27
C ASN A 281 10.05 7.65 -5.71
N LEU A 282 11.26 7.11 -5.91
CA LEU A 282 12.50 7.80 -5.54
C LEU A 282 12.67 9.10 -6.33
N MET A 283 12.29 9.14 -7.62
CA MET A 283 12.30 10.39 -8.40
C MET A 283 11.41 11.47 -7.78
N GLU A 284 10.20 11.12 -7.33
CA GLU A 284 9.32 12.07 -6.61
C GLU A 284 9.88 12.44 -5.24
N LEU A 285 10.42 11.47 -4.51
CA LEU A 285 10.92 11.66 -3.15
C LEU A 285 12.15 12.58 -3.11
N VAL A 286 13.04 12.52 -4.11
CA VAL A 286 14.18 13.46 -4.25
C VAL A 286 13.69 14.91 -4.37
N LEU A 287 12.49 15.14 -4.90
CA LEU A 287 11.91 16.48 -5.07
C LEU A 287 11.13 16.95 -3.83
N VAL A 288 10.92 16.09 -2.83
CA VAL A 288 10.30 16.48 -1.57
C VAL A 288 11.29 17.32 -0.78
N ARG A 289 10.92 18.59 -0.55
CA ARG A 289 11.69 19.54 0.25
C ARG A 289 11.51 19.21 1.73
N ASP A 290 12.48 19.60 2.54
CA ASP A 290 12.42 19.49 4.00
C ASP A 290 12.31 18.05 4.52
N LEU A 291 12.79 17.06 3.74
CA LEU A 291 13.04 15.73 4.29
C LEU A 291 14.05 15.86 5.45
N CYS A 292 13.74 15.17 6.55
CA CYS A 292 14.56 15.16 7.76
C CYS A 292 16.03 14.81 7.46
N GLY A 293 16.94 15.28 8.31
CA GLY A 293 18.36 14.97 8.21
C GLY A 293 18.96 14.91 9.60
N THR A 294 19.98 14.07 9.76
CA THR A 294 20.76 13.99 11.01
C THR A 294 22.21 14.28 10.67
N PHE A 295 22.80 15.25 11.38
CA PHE A 295 24.18 15.70 11.16
C PHE A 295 24.43 16.17 9.70
N CYS A 296 25.55 15.79 9.09
CA CYS A 296 25.91 16.13 7.70
C CYS A 296 25.18 15.29 6.63
N PHE A 297 24.28 14.38 7.02
CA PHE A 297 23.57 13.50 6.09
C PHE A 297 22.10 13.92 5.97
N SER A 298 21.76 14.52 4.83
CA SER A 298 20.38 14.80 4.44
C SER A 298 19.70 13.52 3.94
N MET A 299 18.48 13.20 4.39
CA MET A 299 17.74 12.07 3.81
C MET A 299 17.50 12.27 2.32
N GLN A 300 17.30 13.51 1.86
CA GLN A 300 17.19 13.80 0.43
C GLN A 300 18.44 13.40 -0.35
N PHE A 301 19.63 13.60 0.24
CA PHE A 301 20.90 13.15 -0.35
C PHE A 301 21.02 11.62 -0.36
N VAL A 302 20.61 10.95 0.73
CA VAL A 302 20.59 9.48 0.81
C VAL A 302 19.66 8.89 -0.26
N VAL A 303 18.45 9.45 -0.39
CA VAL A 303 17.46 9.05 -1.42
C VAL A 303 18.03 9.28 -2.83
N ALA A 304 18.73 10.39 -3.07
CA ALA A 304 19.37 10.64 -4.36
C ALA A 304 20.48 9.62 -4.68
N ILE A 305 21.31 9.26 -3.70
CA ILE A 305 22.30 8.18 -3.84
C ILE A 305 21.60 6.84 -4.12
N GLU A 306 20.51 6.54 -3.42
CA GLU A 306 19.75 5.30 -3.61
C GLU A 306 19.15 5.22 -5.03
N LEU A 307 18.62 6.34 -5.54
CA LEU A 307 18.12 6.43 -6.92
C LEU A 307 19.23 6.16 -7.94
N ILE A 308 20.37 6.86 -7.81
CA ILE A 308 21.53 6.67 -8.69
C ILE A 308 22.04 5.23 -8.58
N GLY A 309 22.17 4.71 -7.37
CA GLY A 309 22.61 3.35 -7.09
C GLY A 309 21.70 2.32 -7.76
N THR A 310 20.38 2.48 -7.65
CA THR A 310 19.40 1.58 -8.27
C THR A 310 19.51 1.55 -9.80
N LEU A 311 19.80 2.69 -10.43
CA LEU A 311 19.95 2.81 -11.88
C LEU A 311 21.32 2.28 -12.37
N VAL A 312 22.39 2.49 -11.60
CA VAL A 312 23.75 2.15 -11.98
C VAL A 312 24.10 0.68 -11.68
N LEU A 313 23.50 0.09 -10.64
CA LEU A 313 23.85 -1.25 -10.15
C LEU A 313 23.76 -2.36 -11.23
N PRO A 314 22.70 -2.45 -12.06
CA PRO A 314 22.64 -3.47 -13.11
C PRO A 314 23.76 -3.33 -14.14
N ALA A 315 24.09 -2.09 -14.53
CA ALA A 315 25.19 -1.81 -15.45
C ALA A 315 26.54 -2.16 -14.83
N ALA A 316 26.78 -1.77 -13.58
CA ALA A 316 28.01 -2.09 -12.85
C ALA A 316 28.26 -3.60 -12.77
N ILE A 317 27.20 -4.39 -12.56
CA ILE A 317 27.30 -5.86 -12.50
C ILE A 317 27.54 -6.45 -13.88
N ALA A 318 26.85 -5.97 -14.92
CA ALA A 318 27.11 -6.39 -16.29
C ALA A 318 28.57 -6.13 -16.71
N PHE A 319 29.11 -4.95 -16.38
CA PHE A 319 30.51 -4.62 -16.60
C PHE A 319 31.45 -5.53 -15.80
N THR A 320 31.11 -5.87 -14.56
CA THR A 320 31.90 -6.80 -13.73
C THR A 320 31.96 -8.18 -14.37
N PHE A 321 30.85 -8.71 -14.90
CA PHE A 321 30.83 -9.98 -15.63
C PHE A 321 31.64 -9.92 -16.93
N TYR A 322 31.52 -8.82 -17.68
CA TYR A 322 32.29 -8.62 -18.91
C TYR A 322 33.80 -8.60 -18.64
N VAL A 323 34.25 -7.81 -17.67
CA VAL A 323 35.66 -7.76 -17.25
C VAL A 323 36.12 -9.12 -16.70
N GLY A 324 35.26 -9.83 -15.95
CA GLY A 324 35.52 -11.17 -15.46
C GLY A 324 35.76 -12.19 -16.58
N LYS A 325 34.90 -12.21 -17.61
CA LYS A 325 35.08 -13.05 -18.81
C LYS A 325 36.35 -12.69 -19.57
N SER A 326 36.60 -11.40 -19.78
CA SER A 326 37.83 -10.93 -20.42
C SER A 326 39.06 -11.32 -19.62
N LYS A 327 39.02 -11.31 -18.28
CA LYS A 327 40.09 -11.83 -17.42
C LYS A 327 40.24 -13.34 -17.49
N PHE A 328 39.16 -14.12 -17.58
CA PHE A 328 39.21 -15.57 -17.73
C PHE A 328 39.80 -15.97 -19.09
N GLN A 329 39.36 -15.33 -20.16
CA GLN A 329 39.86 -15.55 -21.51
C GLN A 329 41.30 -15.06 -21.65
N SER A 330 41.64 -13.91 -21.06
CA SER A 330 43.01 -13.41 -21.01
C SER A 330 43.89 -14.23 -20.04
N PHE A 331 43.36 -14.87 -19.00
CA PHE A 331 44.10 -15.81 -18.15
C PHE A 331 44.44 -17.11 -18.90
N HIS A 332 43.52 -17.60 -19.75
CA HIS A 332 43.80 -18.73 -20.65
C HIS A 332 44.79 -18.37 -21.77
N LEU A 333 44.74 -17.14 -22.32
CA LEU A 333 45.64 -16.69 -23.38
C LEU A 333 47.02 -16.22 -22.86
N ASN A 334 47.09 -15.63 -21.67
CA ASN A 334 48.34 -15.12 -21.07
C ASN A 334 49.28 -16.20 -20.56
N ARG A 335 48.86 -17.47 -20.54
CA ARG A 335 49.78 -18.60 -20.29
C ARG A 335 50.72 -18.86 -21.49
N ILE A 336 50.44 -18.24 -22.65
CA ILE A 336 51.23 -18.37 -23.89
C ILE A 336 52.02 -17.09 -24.24
N LEU A 337 51.64 -15.91 -23.72
CA LEU A 337 52.17 -14.60 -24.16
C LEU A 337 52.74 -13.72 -23.04
N THR A 338 53.38 -14.31 -22.03
CA THR A 338 53.97 -13.59 -20.89
C THR A 338 55.29 -12.87 -21.24
N ARG A 339 55.32 -11.93 -22.21
CA ARG A 339 56.49 -11.08 -22.50
C ARG A 339 56.23 -9.61 -22.90
N LEU A 340 55.04 -9.05 -22.68
CA LEU A 340 54.78 -7.60 -22.89
C LEU A 340 54.16 -6.95 -21.64
N LEU A 341 55.01 -6.71 -20.63
CA LEU A 341 54.65 -6.33 -19.26
C LEU A 341 55.00 -4.87 -18.90
N VAL A 342 54.32 -3.88 -19.49
CA VAL A 342 54.36 -2.50 -18.93
C VAL A 342 52.95 -1.89 -18.86
N ILE A 343 52.14 -2.00 -19.92
CA ILE A 343 50.78 -1.43 -19.95
C ILE A 343 49.80 -2.20 -19.04
N ILE A 344 49.97 -3.53 -18.92
CA ILE A 344 49.13 -4.37 -18.05
C ILE A 344 49.39 -4.09 -16.56
N SER A 345 50.59 -3.67 -16.17
CA SER A 345 50.92 -3.38 -14.76
C SER A 345 50.19 -2.14 -14.23
N ILE A 346 49.98 -1.12 -15.07
CA ILE A 346 49.26 0.11 -14.69
C ILE A 346 47.76 -0.17 -14.53
N VAL A 347 47.17 -0.98 -15.41
CA VAL A 347 45.77 -1.42 -15.30
C VAL A 347 45.58 -2.36 -14.10
N ARG A 348 46.50 -3.30 -13.90
CA ARG A 348 46.48 -4.29 -12.79
C ARG A 348 46.68 -3.64 -11.42
N SER A 349 47.39 -2.51 -11.33
CA SER A 349 47.51 -1.71 -10.09
C SER A 349 46.19 -1.03 -9.70
N ARG A 350 45.47 -0.41 -10.65
CA ARG A 350 44.15 0.18 -10.39
C ARG A 350 43.07 -0.85 -10.01
N HIS A 351 43.18 -2.08 -10.50
CA HIS A 351 42.15 -3.12 -10.33
C HIS A 351 42.20 -3.85 -8.98
N LYS A 352 43.33 -3.82 -8.26
CA LYS A 352 43.43 -4.37 -6.89
C LYS A 352 42.55 -3.59 -5.92
N TYR A 353 42.54 -2.26 -6.03
CA TYR A 353 41.75 -1.38 -5.18
C TYR A 353 40.24 -1.52 -5.43
N THR A 354 39.79 -1.61 -6.69
CA THR A 354 38.36 -1.78 -7.03
C THR A 354 37.79 -3.11 -6.53
N SER A 355 38.58 -4.19 -6.65
CA SER A 355 38.14 -5.53 -6.20
C SER A 355 38.12 -5.62 -4.67
N GLY A 356 39.10 -5.01 -3.99
CA GLY A 356 39.14 -4.90 -2.54
C GLY A 356 38.02 -4.02 -1.98
N LEU A 357 37.70 -2.90 -2.64
CA LEU A 357 36.60 -2.03 -2.26
C LEU A 357 35.24 -2.72 -2.40
N LEU A 358 35.02 -3.48 -3.48
CA LEU A 358 33.79 -4.27 -3.66
C LEU A 358 33.67 -5.36 -2.58
N ALA A 359 34.76 -6.05 -2.25
CA ALA A 359 34.79 -7.03 -1.17
C ALA A 359 34.53 -6.38 0.20
N LEU A 360 35.02 -5.15 0.43
CA LEU A 360 34.73 -4.38 1.63
C LEU A 360 33.26 -3.96 1.69
N ILE A 361 32.71 -3.39 0.61
CA ILE A 361 31.32 -2.91 0.56
C ILE A 361 30.32 -4.05 0.72
N LEU A 362 30.58 -5.22 0.12
CA LEU A 362 29.69 -6.39 0.25
C LEU A 362 29.98 -7.23 1.50
N GLY A 363 31.25 -7.30 1.92
CA GLY A 363 31.71 -8.14 3.03
C GLY A 363 31.59 -7.50 4.40
N LEU A 364 31.83 -6.19 4.53
CA LEU A 364 31.75 -5.48 5.81
C LEU A 364 30.33 -5.54 6.43
N PRO A 365 29.23 -5.32 5.67
CA PRO A 365 27.89 -5.50 6.22
C PRO A 365 27.64 -6.95 6.66
N ALA A 366 28.11 -7.95 5.90
CA ALA A 366 27.97 -9.35 6.27
C ALA A 366 28.72 -9.67 7.58
N VAL A 367 29.92 -9.13 7.77
CA VAL A 367 30.71 -9.28 9.01
C VAL A 367 30.01 -8.60 10.20
N LEU A 368 29.55 -7.36 10.04
CA LEU A 368 28.84 -6.63 11.09
C LEU A 368 27.54 -7.35 11.51
N ILE A 369 26.83 -7.93 10.55
CA ILE A 369 25.62 -8.71 10.81
C ILE A 369 25.95 -10.00 11.55
N VAL A 370 27.00 -10.73 11.17
CA VAL A 370 27.43 -11.94 11.90
C VAL A 370 27.81 -11.61 13.34
N LEU A 371 28.52 -10.51 13.56
CA LEU A 371 28.93 -10.08 14.89
C LEU A 371 27.74 -9.62 15.77
N THR A 372 26.67 -9.10 15.16
CA THR A 372 25.48 -8.63 15.88
C THR A 372 24.38 -9.70 16.00
N ALA A 373 24.40 -10.73 15.14
CA ALA A 373 23.41 -11.80 15.12
C ALA A 373 23.65 -12.83 16.22
N HIS A 374 23.05 -12.62 17.39
CA HIS A 374 23.13 -13.53 18.54
C HIS A 374 22.34 -14.84 18.36
N ARG A 375 21.58 -15.01 17.27
CA ARG A 375 20.88 -16.27 16.96
C ARG A 375 21.40 -16.88 15.66
N TRP A 376 21.83 -18.13 15.76
CA TRP A 376 22.30 -18.96 14.65
C TRP A 376 21.35 -18.99 13.44
N SER A 377 20.04 -18.89 13.67
CA SER A 377 19.05 -18.84 12.59
C SER A 377 19.28 -17.67 11.64
N TYR A 378 19.67 -16.48 12.12
CA TYR A 378 19.90 -15.32 11.26
C TYR A 378 21.13 -15.52 10.38
N VAL A 379 22.18 -16.14 10.91
CA VAL A 379 23.39 -16.46 10.15
C VAL A 379 23.06 -17.39 8.99
N VAL A 380 22.26 -18.44 9.21
CA VAL A 380 21.82 -19.36 8.14
C VAL A 380 21.02 -18.64 7.05
N TRP A 381 20.04 -17.81 7.43
CA TRP A 381 19.26 -17.04 6.45
C TRP A 381 20.12 -16.03 5.68
N MET A 382 21.09 -15.41 6.35
CA MET A 382 22.05 -14.51 5.71
C MET A 382 22.92 -15.28 4.70
N SER A 383 23.42 -16.47 5.04
CA SER A 383 24.20 -17.29 4.10
C SER A 383 23.39 -17.64 2.84
N ILE A 384 22.11 -18.03 3.00
CA ILE A 384 21.22 -18.27 1.87
C ILE A 384 21.07 -17.01 1.01
N TYR A 385 20.90 -15.85 1.65
CA TYR A 385 20.80 -14.57 0.94
C TYR A 385 22.07 -14.21 0.17
N LEU A 386 23.25 -14.38 0.79
CA LEU A 386 24.55 -14.13 0.16
C LEU A 386 24.77 -15.00 -1.09
N LEU A 387 24.38 -16.28 -1.03
CA LEU A 387 24.43 -17.17 -2.20
C LEU A 387 23.46 -16.73 -3.31
N SER A 388 22.34 -16.11 -2.94
CA SER A 388 21.34 -15.60 -3.87
C SER A 388 21.60 -14.17 -4.38
N LEU A 389 22.70 -13.51 -3.99
CA LEU A 389 23.04 -12.16 -4.45
C LEU A 389 23.03 -11.97 -5.98
N PRO A 390 23.44 -12.95 -6.81
CA PRO A 390 23.30 -12.83 -8.26
C PRO A 390 21.85 -12.71 -8.72
N ILE A 391 20.91 -13.37 -8.04
CA ILE A 391 19.48 -13.24 -8.33
C ILE A 391 19.00 -11.84 -7.97
N TRP A 392 19.33 -11.36 -6.77
CA TRP A 392 18.91 -10.06 -6.24
C TRP A 392 19.46 -8.87 -7.00
N ASN A 393 20.74 -8.92 -7.38
CA ASN A 393 21.42 -7.77 -7.95
C ASN A 393 21.52 -7.82 -9.49
N PHE A 394 21.30 -8.98 -10.11
CA PHE A 394 21.37 -9.11 -11.57
C PHE A 394 20.05 -9.60 -12.18
N VAL A 395 19.59 -10.81 -11.85
CA VAL A 395 18.43 -11.41 -12.54
C VAL A 395 17.16 -10.58 -12.37
N LEU A 396 16.82 -10.22 -11.13
CA LEU A 396 15.59 -9.46 -10.84
C LEU A 396 15.64 -8.03 -11.41
N PRO A 397 16.72 -7.24 -11.22
CA PRO A 397 16.79 -5.90 -11.80
C PRO A 397 16.79 -5.92 -13.32
N VAL A 398 17.58 -6.79 -13.97
CA VAL A 398 17.61 -6.88 -15.44
C VAL A 398 16.24 -7.24 -15.99
N TYR A 399 15.53 -8.20 -15.38
CA TYR A 399 14.16 -8.52 -15.76
C TYR A 399 13.21 -7.32 -15.58
N ALA A 400 13.34 -6.60 -14.47
CA ALA A 400 12.52 -5.43 -14.18
C ALA A 400 12.68 -4.32 -15.22
N PHE A 401 13.94 -3.96 -15.53
CA PHE A 401 14.27 -2.96 -16.54
C PHE A 401 13.96 -3.42 -17.98
N TRP A 402 14.08 -4.71 -18.27
CA TRP A 402 13.68 -5.26 -19.58
C TRP A 402 12.16 -5.20 -19.79
N LYS A 403 11.38 -5.34 -18.71
CA LYS A 403 9.92 -5.30 -18.71
C LYS A 403 9.39 -4.05 -18.02
N PHE A 404 10.08 -2.92 -18.22
CA PHE A 404 9.77 -1.68 -17.51
C PHE A 404 8.40 -1.07 -17.88
N ASP A 405 7.90 -1.42 -19.07
CA ASP A 405 6.58 -1.05 -19.60
C ASP A 405 5.47 -2.08 -19.31
N ASP A 406 5.78 -3.16 -18.59
CA ASP A 406 4.81 -4.23 -18.29
C ASP A 406 4.07 -3.98 -16.96
N PHE A 407 2.81 -3.56 -17.09
CA PHE A 407 1.90 -3.30 -15.98
C PHE A 407 1.03 -4.50 -15.59
N SER A 408 1.27 -5.69 -16.16
CA SER A 408 0.47 -6.88 -15.88
C SER A 408 0.91 -7.58 -14.59
N TRP A 409 0.16 -7.45 -13.50
CA TRP A 409 0.50 -8.10 -12.23
C TRP A 409 -0.69 -8.87 -11.65
N GLY A 410 -0.43 -10.13 -11.27
CA GLY A 410 -1.33 -11.02 -10.54
C GLY A 410 -2.76 -11.02 -11.04
N ASP A 411 -3.01 -11.37 -12.30
CA ASP A 411 -4.29 -11.64 -13.01
C ASP A 411 -5.55 -10.81 -12.67
N THR A 412 -5.51 -9.80 -11.80
CA THR A 412 -6.69 -9.16 -11.24
C THR A 412 -7.30 -8.13 -12.17
N ARG A 413 -6.56 -7.66 -13.17
CA ARG A 413 -7.01 -6.66 -14.15
C ARG A 413 -7.29 -7.19 -15.56
N LYS A 414 -6.92 -8.43 -15.87
CA LYS A 414 -7.21 -9.02 -17.19
C LYS A 414 -8.58 -9.68 -17.14
N THR A 415 -9.55 -9.14 -17.87
CA THR A 415 -10.77 -9.87 -18.18
C THR A 415 -10.51 -10.78 -19.38
N ALA A 416 -11.08 -11.99 -19.37
CA ALA A 416 -10.94 -12.91 -20.49
C ALA A 416 -11.72 -12.37 -21.71
N GLY A 417 -11.01 -12.08 -22.82
CA GLY A 417 -11.60 -11.65 -24.09
C GLY A 417 -11.15 -10.28 -24.61
N GLU A 418 -10.54 -9.43 -23.77
CA GLU A 418 -10.10 -8.09 -24.19
C GLU A 418 -8.72 -8.15 -24.87
N LYS A 419 -8.67 -7.87 -26.18
CA LYS A 419 -7.41 -7.67 -26.92
C LYS A 419 -6.71 -6.43 -26.37
N THR A 420 -5.66 -6.65 -25.58
CA THR A 420 -4.87 -5.57 -25.00
C THR A 420 -4.13 -4.80 -26.11
N LYS A 421 -4.56 -3.58 -26.45
CA LYS A 421 -3.62 -2.59 -27.01
C LYS A 421 -2.67 -2.19 -25.88
N LYS A 422 -1.37 -2.08 -26.19
CA LYS A 422 -0.17 -1.90 -25.33
C LYS A 422 -0.18 -0.78 -24.24
N ALA A 423 -1.33 -0.26 -23.81
CA ALA A 423 -1.42 0.95 -23.00
C ALA A 423 -2.13 0.82 -21.64
N GLY A 424 -2.72 -0.34 -21.28
CA GLY A 424 -3.22 -0.61 -19.92
C GLY A 424 -4.36 0.29 -19.39
N ILE A 425 -4.87 1.20 -20.22
CA ILE A 425 -6.03 2.05 -19.93
C ILE A 425 -6.95 1.93 -21.14
N GLU A 426 -8.12 1.34 -20.94
CA GLU A 426 -9.18 1.33 -21.93
C GLU A 426 -9.98 2.62 -21.78
N TYR A 427 -9.95 3.46 -22.81
CA TYR A 427 -10.89 4.55 -22.96
C TYR A 427 -12.16 3.97 -23.61
N GLU A 428 -13.04 3.38 -22.80
CA GLU A 428 -14.37 2.97 -23.26
C GLU A 428 -15.38 4.05 -22.88
N GLY A 429 -15.96 4.75 -23.86
CA GLY A 429 -17.07 5.69 -23.67
C GLY A 429 -16.75 6.96 -22.84
N GLU A 430 -17.71 7.87 -22.79
CA GLU A 430 -17.64 9.09 -21.99
C GLU A 430 -18.21 8.87 -20.57
N PHE A 431 -17.67 9.62 -19.60
CA PHE A 431 -18.19 9.60 -18.23
C PHE A 431 -19.43 10.49 -18.13
N ASP A 432 -20.57 9.87 -17.81
CA ASP A 432 -21.81 10.59 -17.55
C ASP A 432 -21.96 10.83 -16.04
N SER A 433 -21.69 12.07 -15.61
CA SER A 433 -21.81 12.47 -14.21
C SER A 433 -23.25 12.56 -13.72
N SER A 434 -24.24 12.67 -14.62
CA SER A 434 -25.66 12.79 -14.25
C SER A 434 -26.21 11.52 -13.58
N LYS A 435 -25.57 10.37 -13.83
CA LYS A 435 -25.91 9.07 -13.23
C LYS A 435 -25.52 8.96 -11.75
N ILE A 436 -24.76 9.92 -11.22
CA ILE A 436 -24.27 9.91 -9.84
C ILE A 436 -24.88 11.10 -9.10
N THR A 437 -25.81 10.80 -8.21
CA THR A 437 -26.42 11.82 -7.34
C THR A 437 -25.43 12.22 -6.26
N MET A 438 -25.17 13.53 -6.16
CA MET A 438 -24.29 14.14 -5.16
C MET A 438 -25.10 15.14 -4.33
N LYS A 439 -25.29 14.85 -3.05
CA LYS A 439 -26.09 15.68 -2.12
C LYS A 439 -25.39 15.78 -0.77
N ARG A 440 -25.71 16.79 0.04
CA ARG A 440 -25.26 16.83 1.43
C ARG A 440 -25.97 15.75 2.24
N TRP A 441 -25.37 15.31 3.35
CA TRP A 441 -25.97 14.25 4.18
C TRP A 441 -27.39 14.60 4.63
N GLY A 442 -27.61 15.83 5.09
CA GLY A 442 -28.92 16.29 5.57
C GLY A 442 -30.00 16.29 4.48
N GLU A 443 -29.63 16.47 3.20
CA GLU A 443 -30.56 16.40 2.08
C GLU A 443 -30.99 14.96 1.81
N PHE A 444 -30.04 14.01 1.82
CA PHE A 444 -30.35 12.58 1.69
C PHE A 444 -31.24 12.11 2.84
N GLU A 445 -30.95 12.51 4.07
CA GLU A 445 -31.72 12.09 5.24
C GLU A 445 -33.13 12.70 5.21
N LYS A 446 -33.28 13.97 4.81
CA LYS A 446 -34.60 14.59 4.60
C LYS A 446 -35.43 13.81 3.57
N GLU A 447 -34.85 13.45 2.44
CA GLU A 447 -35.53 12.65 1.41
C GLU A 447 -35.90 11.25 1.90
N ARG A 448 -35.02 10.62 2.67
CA ARG A 448 -35.27 9.30 3.27
C ARG A 448 -36.43 9.35 4.26
N ARG A 449 -36.48 10.38 5.11
CA ARG A 449 -37.58 10.62 6.06
C ARG A 449 -38.90 10.88 5.33
N MET A 450 -38.89 11.74 4.30
CA MET A 450 -40.07 11.99 3.47
C MET A 450 -40.60 10.72 2.79
N ARG A 451 -39.71 9.90 2.21
CA ARG A 451 -40.08 8.60 1.62
C ARG A 451 -40.68 7.64 2.65
N SER A 452 -40.13 7.61 3.86
CA SER A 452 -40.63 6.76 4.95
C SER A 452 -42.02 7.21 5.43
N GLN A 453 -42.24 8.53 5.55
CA GLN A 453 -43.52 9.12 5.95
C GLN A 453 -44.61 8.97 4.88
N ALA A 454 -44.24 9.08 3.60
CA ALA A 454 -45.13 8.83 2.46
C ALA A 454 -45.56 7.34 2.39
N GLY A 455 -44.64 6.42 2.70
CA GLY A 455 -44.96 4.98 2.80
C GLY A 455 -45.96 4.66 3.91
N TRP A 456 -45.91 5.38 5.03
CA TRP A 456 -46.88 5.24 6.12
C TRP A 456 -48.27 5.84 5.79
N SER A 457 -48.31 6.95 5.06
CA SER A 457 -49.58 7.58 4.66
C SER A 457 -50.30 6.83 3.53
N SER A 458 -49.59 6.06 2.71
CA SER A 458 -50.19 5.16 1.71
C SER A 458 -50.75 3.85 2.30
N GLY A 459 -50.49 3.54 3.57
CA GLY A 459 -50.96 2.32 4.25
C GLY A 459 -52.34 2.41 4.90
N TYR A 460 -52.99 3.59 4.88
CA TYR A 460 -54.24 3.84 5.61
C TYR A 460 -55.49 3.99 4.73
N GLY A 461 -55.43 3.59 3.47
CA GLY A 461 -56.55 3.67 2.52
C GLY A 461 -56.70 2.42 1.66
N GLY A 462 -57.28 1.34 2.20
CA GLY A 462 -57.70 0.17 1.40
C GLY A 462 -57.67 -1.16 2.15
N SER A 463 -58.84 -1.64 2.56
CA SER A 463 -59.12 -2.86 3.33
C SER A 463 -58.90 -4.20 2.57
N LYS A 464 -58.29 -5.21 3.22
CA LYS A 464 -58.90 -6.50 3.68
C LYS A 464 -57.84 -7.59 3.96
N GLU A 465 -57.99 -8.21 5.14
CA GLU A 465 -57.55 -9.54 5.61
C GLU A 465 -56.42 -10.29 4.88
N THR A 466 -55.31 -10.55 5.58
CA THR A 466 -54.85 -11.91 5.94
C THR A 466 -53.70 -11.81 6.95
N GLY A 467 -53.79 -12.61 8.01
CA GLY A 467 -52.91 -12.54 9.19
C GLY A 467 -51.48 -13.01 8.93
N GLY A 468 -50.55 -12.36 9.64
CA GLY A 468 -49.13 -12.72 9.70
C GLY A 468 -48.40 -11.74 10.60
N ALA A 469 -48.45 -11.97 11.91
CA ALA A 469 -47.83 -11.13 12.92
C ALA A 469 -46.30 -11.10 12.78
N TRP A 470 -45.73 -9.90 12.63
CA TRP A 470 -44.36 -9.60 13.03
C TRP A 470 -44.39 -8.35 13.91
N SER A 471 -44.17 -8.56 15.20
CA SER A 471 -44.11 -7.53 16.23
C SER A 471 -42.84 -6.69 16.07
N ALA A 472 -43.01 -5.45 15.60
CA ALA A 472 -42.00 -4.40 15.75
C ALA A 472 -42.14 -3.80 17.15
N GLN A 473 -41.14 -4.03 18.00
CA GLN A 473 -41.08 -3.42 19.33
C GLN A 473 -40.57 -1.99 19.18
N GLN A 474 -41.48 -1.03 19.40
CA GLN A 474 -41.23 0.40 19.54
C GLN A 474 -40.49 0.71 20.85
N GLY A 475 -39.66 1.76 20.80
CA GLY A 475 -39.35 2.58 21.97
C GLY A 475 -37.90 3.04 22.00
N TYR A 476 -37.63 4.23 21.46
CA TYR A 476 -36.65 5.16 22.02
C TYR A 476 -37.07 6.58 21.61
N GLU A 477 -37.54 7.33 22.60
CA GLU A 477 -37.92 8.74 22.49
C GLU A 477 -36.68 9.63 22.33
N ASP A 478 -36.84 10.64 21.48
CA ASP A 478 -35.94 11.77 21.31
C ASP A 478 -35.82 12.58 22.61
N GLN A 479 -34.67 12.50 23.25
CA GLN A 479 -34.18 13.55 24.15
C GLN A 479 -32.67 13.58 23.99
N TYR A 480 -32.15 14.65 23.36
CA TYR A 480 -30.82 15.27 23.54
C TYR A 480 -30.54 16.16 22.32
N CYS A 481 -31.32 17.24 22.20
CA CYS A 481 -30.78 18.51 21.72
C CYS A 481 -30.63 19.39 22.97
N ASP A 482 -29.43 19.92 23.15
CA ASP A 482 -28.94 20.84 24.19
C ASP A 482 -27.95 20.21 25.19
N MET A 483 -26.69 20.07 24.74
CA MET A 483 -25.49 20.57 25.42
C MET A 483 -24.24 20.43 24.55
#